data_AF-D3V7G8-F1
#
_entry.id   AF-D3V7G8-F1
#
_cell.length_a   1.000
_cell.length_b   1.000
_cell.length_c   1.000
_cell.angle_alpha   90.00
_cell.angle_beta   90.00
_cell.angle_gamma   90.00
#
_symmetry.space_group_name_H-M   'P 1'
#
loop_
_entity.id
_entity.type
_entity.pdbx_description
1 polymer ?
#
loop_
_entity_poly.entity_id
_entity_poly.type
_entity_poly.pdbx_seq_one_letter_code
_entity_poly.pdbx_strand_id
1 'polypeptide(L)'
;MPPTTQLVLSGTVYPSKVSLALATIGDVAIHPGVGRTPFIDATIFDGKVWRALDLNGFGFSKNSRNFDRPQNIGSIMREIQIKIISCKGSSVYYDYPIGSKKRKYIYQGMTFPSFT
;
A
#
# COMPACT_ATOMS: atom_id res chain seq x y z
N MET A 1 -3.22 -12.49 18.82
CA MET A 1 -2.40 -11.28 19.08
C MET A 1 -2.89 -10.15 18.19
N PRO A 2 -3.07 -8.93 18.70
CA PRO A 2 -3.47 -7.78 17.90
C PRO A 2 -2.40 -7.42 16.86
N PRO A 3 -2.79 -6.77 15.75
CA PRO A 3 -1.85 -6.24 14.76
C PRO A 3 -0.97 -5.15 15.36
N THR A 4 0.26 -5.03 14.88
CA THR A 4 1.16 -3.93 15.27
C THR A 4 0.56 -2.62 14.80
N THR A 5 0.35 -1.68 15.72
CA THR A 5 -0.33 -0.40 15.45
C THR A 5 0.50 0.53 14.56
N GLN A 6 1.81 0.35 14.51
CA GLN A 6 2.74 1.11 13.68
C GLN A 6 3.80 0.18 13.09
N LEU A 7 4.14 0.39 11.82
CA LEU A 7 5.25 -0.28 11.13
C LEU A 7 6.11 0.76 10.42
N VAL A 8 7.34 0.39 10.06
CA VAL A 8 8.20 1.17 9.17
C VAL A 8 8.16 0.54 7.78
N LEU A 9 8.09 1.37 6.74
CA LEU A 9 8.28 0.94 5.35
C LEU A 9 9.77 0.63 5.09
N SER A 10 10.27 -0.45 5.68
CA SER A 10 11.67 -0.86 5.57
C SER A 10 11.90 -1.98 4.55
N GLY A 11 10.86 -2.69 4.17
CA GLY A 11 10.96 -3.91 3.37
C GLY A 11 11.13 -3.68 1.86
N THR A 12 11.07 -4.78 1.12
CA THR A 12 11.10 -4.81 -0.34
C THR A 12 9.70 -4.62 -0.91
N VAL A 13 9.61 -3.96 -2.08
CA VAL A 13 8.35 -3.78 -2.79
C VAL A 13 8.29 -4.77 -3.95
N TYR A 14 7.32 -5.67 -3.92
CA TYR A 14 7.12 -6.77 -4.86
C TYR A 14 5.90 -6.52 -5.77
N PRO A 15 5.89 -7.07 -7.00
CA PRO A 15 4.74 -7.02 -7.90
C PRO A 15 3.64 -8.03 -7.54
N SER A 16 3.82 -8.80 -6.46
CA SER A 16 2.82 -9.70 -5.88
C SER A 16 3.26 -10.13 -4.48
N LYS A 17 2.38 -10.81 -3.73
CA LYS A 17 2.71 -11.33 -2.40
C LYS A 17 3.71 -12.48 -2.53
N VAL A 18 4.84 -12.36 -1.83
CA VAL A 18 5.74 -13.49 -1.61
C VAL A 18 5.20 -14.40 -0.50
N SER A 19 5.70 -15.64 -0.45
CA SER A 19 5.38 -16.59 0.63
C SER A 19 5.66 -15.98 2.00
N LEU A 20 4.85 -16.32 3.00
CA LEU A 20 5.01 -15.84 4.37
C LEU A 20 6.39 -16.19 4.95
N ALA A 21 6.99 -17.31 4.54
CA ALA A 21 8.32 -17.73 4.98
C ALA A 21 9.46 -16.85 4.44
N LEU A 22 9.20 -16.05 3.39
CA LEU A 22 10.18 -15.16 2.75
C LEU A 22 9.88 -13.68 3.00
N ALA A 23 8.72 -13.37 3.57
CA ALA A 23 8.30 -12.00 3.82
C ALA A 23 8.95 -11.44 5.09
N THR A 24 9.44 -10.21 5.00
CA THR A 24 9.99 -9.44 6.12
C THR A 24 9.03 -8.32 6.49
N ILE A 25 9.00 -7.94 7.78
CA ILE A 25 8.14 -6.85 8.26
C ILE A 25 8.39 -5.58 7.43
N GLY A 26 7.31 -4.97 6.94
CA GLY A 26 7.39 -3.78 6.11
C GLY A 26 7.56 -4.06 4.62
N ASP A 27 7.66 -5.33 4.19
CA ASP A 27 7.56 -5.69 2.78
C ASP A 27 6.19 -5.30 2.24
N VAL A 28 6.16 -4.83 0.99
CA VAL A 28 4.94 -4.40 0.31
C VAL A 28 4.75 -5.23 -0.94
N ALA A 29 3.52 -5.66 -1.20
CA ALA A 29 3.11 -6.29 -2.44
C ALA A 29 2.08 -5.41 -3.12
N ILE A 30 2.34 -5.02 -4.37
CA ILE A 30 1.41 -4.29 -5.23
C ILE A 30 0.77 -5.31 -6.17
N HIS A 31 -0.54 -5.27 -6.36
CA HIS A 31 -1.23 -6.26 -7.18
C HIS A 31 -2.53 -5.69 -7.77
N PRO A 32 -3.04 -6.26 -8.88
CA PRO A 32 -4.41 -6.00 -9.31
C PRO A 32 -5.40 -6.35 -8.19
N GLY A 33 -6.46 -5.57 -8.08
CA GLY A 33 -7.51 -5.78 -7.08
C GLY A 33 -8.19 -7.13 -7.25
N VAL A 34 -8.73 -7.65 -6.14
CA VAL A 34 -9.39 -8.96 -6.10
C VAL A 34 -10.69 -8.97 -6.90
N GLY A 35 -11.12 -10.15 -7.37
CA GLY A 35 -12.47 -10.30 -7.93
C GLY A 35 -12.70 -9.61 -9.27
N ARG A 36 -11.66 -9.54 -10.13
CA ARG A 36 -11.71 -8.90 -11.47
C ARG A 36 -11.98 -7.39 -11.43
N THR A 37 -11.65 -6.74 -10.33
CA THR A 37 -11.80 -5.29 -10.24
C THR A 37 -10.72 -4.58 -11.05
N PRO A 38 -11.07 -3.56 -11.86
CA PRO A 38 -10.13 -2.87 -12.75
C PRO A 38 -9.33 -1.79 -12.00
N PHE A 39 -8.73 -2.11 -10.85
CA PHE A 39 -7.88 -1.17 -10.10
C PHE A 39 -6.70 -1.86 -9.39
N ILE A 40 -5.66 -1.11 -9.09
CA ILE A 40 -4.46 -1.60 -8.38
C ILE A 40 -4.58 -1.36 -6.86
N ASP A 41 -4.20 -2.37 -6.09
CA ASP A 41 -4.14 -2.36 -4.64
C ASP A 41 -2.73 -2.70 -4.13
N ALA A 42 -2.52 -2.50 -2.83
CA ALA A 42 -1.31 -2.91 -2.17
C ALA A 42 -1.59 -3.54 -0.79
N THR A 43 -0.66 -4.40 -0.37
CA THR A 43 -0.62 -4.95 0.98
C THR A 43 0.77 -4.82 1.58
N ILE A 44 0.85 -4.64 2.89
CA ILE A 44 2.10 -4.64 3.66
C ILE A 44 2.13 -5.84 4.61
N PHE A 45 3.29 -6.46 4.77
CA PHE A 45 3.48 -7.55 5.72
C PHE A 45 3.75 -7.01 7.13
N ASP A 46 2.91 -7.38 8.09
CA ASP A 46 3.00 -6.91 9.48
C ASP A 46 3.87 -7.81 10.40
N GLY A 47 4.50 -8.83 9.82
CA GLY A 47 5.22 -9.88 10.55
C GLY A 47 4.42 -11.16 10.79
N LYS A 48 3.13 -11.16 10.42
CA LYS A 48 2.27 -12.34 10.53
C LYS A 48 1.45 -12.58 9.27
N VAL A 49 0.86 -11.53 8.72
CA VAL A 49 0.00 -11.60 7.55
C VAL A 49 0.15 -10.37 6.66
N TRP A 50 -0.21 -10.54 5.39
CA TRP A 50 -0.36 -9.42 4.46
C TRP A 50 -1.65 -8.66 4.78
N ARG A 51 -1.53 -7.38 5.15
CA ARG A 51 -2.67 -6.49 5.41
C ARG A 51 -2.78 -5.43 4.34
N ALA A 52 -3.99 -4.94 4.10
CA ALA A 52 -4.23 -3.85 3.17
C ALA A 52 -3.39 -2.63 3.55
N LEU A 53 -2.70 -2.07 2.55
CA LEU A 53 -1.99 -0.80 2.63
C LEU A 53 -2.82 0.23 1.87
N ASP A 54 -3.16 1.32 2.52
CA ASP A 54 -3.90 2.40 1.90
C ASP A 54 -3.01 3.22 0.98
N LEU A 55 -3.38 3.29 -0.29
CA LEU A 55 -2.59 3.98 -1.32
C LEU A 55 -2.91 5.48 -1.42
N ASN A 56 -3.98 5.98 -0.80
CA ASN A 56 -4.31 7.41 -0.85
C ASN A 56 -3.24 8.25 -0.16
N GLY A 57 -2.68 7.74 0.94
CA GLY A 57 -1.56 8.37 1.66
C GLY A 57 -0.29 8.57 0.82
N PHE A 58 -0.15 7.79 -0.25
CA PHE A 58 0.95 7.91 -1.21
C PHE A 58 0.59 8.81 -2.41
N GLY A 59 -0.61 9.40 -2.43
CA GLY A 59 -1.12 10.25 -3.51
C GLY A 59 -1.96 9.51 -4.56
N PHE A 60 -2.28 8.24 -4.36
CA PHE A 60 -3.05 7.46 -5.34
C PHE A 60 -4.51 7.28 -4.92
N SER A 61 -5.38 8.14 -5.46
CA SER A 61 -6.83 8.00 -5.33
C SER A 61 -7.34 6.71 -5.98
N LYS A 62 -8.62 6.39 -5.79
CA LYS A 62 -9.25 5.25 -6.48
C LYS A 62 -9.16 5.40 -8.01
N ASN A 63 -9.36 6.61 -8.53
CA ASN A 63 -9.39 6.87 -9.97
C ASN A 63 -8.01 6.74 -10.62
N SER A 64 -6.95 7.19 -9.96
CA SER A 64 -5.59 7.10 -10.50
C SER A 64 -5.01 5.68 -10.46
N ARG A 65 -5.69 4.74 -9.79
CA ARG A 65 -5.32 3.32 -9.72
C ARG A 65 -6.16 2.45 -10.63
N ASN A 66 -7.18 3.01 -11.28
CA ASN A 66 -8.04 2.27 -12.20
C ASN A 66 -7.31 2.01 -13.52
N PHE A 67 -7.69 0.93 -14.20
CA PHE A 67 -7.22 0.62 -15.53
C PHE A 67 -8.33 0.03 -16.39
N ASP A 68 -8.50 0.56 -17.60
CA ASP A 68 -9.51 0.05 -18.53
C ASP A 68 -8.99 -1.06 -19.44
N ARG A 69 -7.66 -1.18 -19.53
CA ARG A 69 -6.98 -2.17 -20.38
C ARG A 69 -5.86 -2.87 -19.60
N PRO A 70 -5.69 -4.19 -19.74
CA PRO A 70 -4.63 -4.93 -19.02
C PRO A 70 -3.22 -4.40 -19.25
N GLN A 71 -2.94 -3.83 -20.43
CA GLN A 71 -1.65 -3.21 -20.77
C GLN A 71 -1.26 -2.02 -19.87
N ASN A 72 -2.23 -1.36 -19.22
CA ASN A 72 -1.98 -0.24 -18.32
C ASN A 72 -1.57 -0.69 -16.91
N ILE A 73 -1.76 -1.98 -16.57
CA ILE A 73 -1.48 -2.51 -15.23
C ILE A 73 0.00 -2.28 -14.87
N GLY A 74 0.91 -2.60 -15.79
CA GLY A 74 2.35 -2.53 -15.53
C GLY A 74 2.85 -1.12 -15.22
N SER A 75 2.38 -0.10 -15.95
CA SER A 75 2.78 1.29 -15.71
C SER A 75 2.26 1.81 -14.37
N ILE A 76 0.99 1.56 -14.05
CA ILE A 76 0.38 1.99 -12.79
C ILE A 76 1.06 1.31 -11.59
N MET A 77 1.31 0.00 -11.67
CA MET A 77 2.02 -0.73 -10.62
C MET A 77 3.45 -0.18 -10.41
N ARG A 78 4.15 0.17 -11.50
CA ARG A 78 5.50 0.75 -11.44
C ARG A 78 5.50 2.14 -10.79
N GLU A 79 4.53 3.00 -11.12
CA GLU A 79 4.41 4.32 -10.49
C GLU A 79 4.17 4.21 -8.99
N ILE A 80 3.24 3.32 -8.58
CA ILE A 80 2.98 3.02 -7.17
C ILE A 80 4.25 2.49 -6.49
N GLN A 81 4.97 1.58 -7.14
CA GLN A 81 6.21 1.02 -6.61
C GLN A 81 7.27 2.09 -6.37
N ILE A 82 7.53 2.95 -7.35
CA ILE A 82 8.50 4.05 -7.23
C ILE A 82 8.12 4.95 -6.06
N LYS A 83 6.84 5.30 -5.94
CA LYS A 83 6.37 6.18 -4.87
C LYS A 83 6.51 5.54 -3.49
N ILE A 84 6.12 4.28 -3.32
CA ILE A 84 6.30 3.57 -2.04
C ILE A 84 7.78 3.46 -1.68
N ILE A 85 8.65 3.15 -2.66
CA ILE A 85 10.11 3.12 -2.46
C ILE A 85 10.64 4.49 -1.99
N SER A 86 10.15 5.59 -2.57
CA SER A 86 10.55 6.95 -2.15
C SER A 86 10.16 7.30 -0.71
N CYS A 87 9.17 6.59 -0.16
CA CYS A 87 8.71 6.75 1.22
C CYS A 87 9.36 5.75 2.19
N LYS A 88 10.34 4.94 1.76
CA LYS A 88 11.04 3.99 2.63
C LYS A 88 11.62 4.68 3.86
N GLY A 89 11.56 3.98 5.00
CA GLY A 89 11.93 4.53 6.31
C GLY A 89 10.80 5.31 7.00
N SER A 90 9.70 5.61 6.30
CA SER A 90 8.55 6.28 6.92
C SER A 90 7.68 5.31 7.74
N SER A 91 6.97 5.85 8.72
CA SER A 91 5.99 5.10 9.51
C SER A 91 4.65 4.96 8.78
N VAL A 92 3.99 3.81 8.98
CA VAL A 92 2.60 3.55 8.60
C VAL A 92 1.81 3.06 9.81
N TYR A 93 0.55 3.45 9.90
CA TYR A 93 -0.28 3.24 11.09
C TYR A 93 -1.49 2.37 10.78
N TYR A 94 -1.80 1.41 11.64
CA TYR A 94 -2.93 0.51 11.45
C TYR A 94 -4.24 1.12 11.97
N ASP A 95 -4.96 1.79 11.09
CA ASP A 95 -6.13 2.59 11.43
C ASP A 95 -7.23 2.53 10.36
N TYR A 96 -8.35 3.22 10.57
CA TYR A 96 -9.42 3.38 9.59
C TYR A 96 -9.11 4.56 8.65
N PRO A 97 -8.88 4.31 7.34
CA PRO A 97 -8.84 5.39 6.38
C PRO A 97 -10.12 6.21 6.42
N ILE A 98 -10.03 7.49 6.05
CA ILE A 98 -11.19 8.40 5.98
C ILE A 98 -12.30 7.75 5.13
N GLY A 99 -13.49 7.61 5.72
CA GLY A 99 -14.66 7.00 5.07
C GLY A 99 -14.65 5.47 4.96
N SER A 100 -13.66 4.77 5.53
CA SER A 100 -13.57 3.30 5.51
C SER A 100 -14.13 2.67 6.78
N LYS A 101 -14.87 1.56 6.63
CA LYS A 101 -15.28 0.68 7.74
C LYS A 101 -14.24 -0.42 8.05
N LYS A 102 -13.12 -0.45 7.32
CA LYS A 102 -12.07 -1.46 7.46
C LYS A 102 -10.74 -0.80 7.80
N ARG A 103 -10.03 -1.40 8.77
CA ARG A 103 -8.66 -1.00 9.11
C ARG A 103 -7.68 -1.38 8.02
N LYS A 104 -6.70 -0.52 7.79
CA LYS A 104 -5.58 -0.69 6.86
C LYS A 104 -4.34 -0.06 7.47
N TYR A 105 -3.16 -0.40 6.96
CA TYR A 105 -2.00 0.43 7.21
C TYR A 105 -2.08 1.70 6.37
N ILE A 106 -1.84 2.84 6.98
CA ILE A 106 -1.97 4.16 6.35
C ILE A 106 -0.63 4.86 6.47
N TYR A 107 -0.09 5.28 5.34
CA TYR A 107 0.96 6.29 5.32
C TYR A 107 0.30 7.67 5.39
N GLN A 108 0.62 8.47 6.40
CA GLN A 108 0.00 9.80 6.57
C GLN A 108 0.73 10.90 5.77
N GLY A 109 1.80 10.55 5.04
CA GLY A 109 2.67 11.53 4.38
C GLY A 109 3.54 12.30 5.38
N MET A 110 4.42 13.16 4.86
CA MET A 110 4.65 14.44 5.55
C MET A 110 3.38 15.25 5.35
N THR A 111 2.72 15.68 6.42
CA THR A 111 1.77 16.79 6.34
C THR A 111 2.52 17.97 5.73
N PHE A 112 2.35 18.24 4.44
CA PHE A 112 2.58 19.60 3.97
C PHE A 112 1.60 20.45 4.78
N PRO A 113 2.06 21.49 5.49
CA PRO A 113 1.13 22.46 6.04
C PRO A 113 0.31 22.93 4.85
N SER A 114 -1.00 22.71 4.90
CA SER A 114 -1.94 23.44 4.07
C SER A 114 -1.75 24.91 4.42
N PHE A 115 -0.89 25.61 3.69
CA PHE A 115 -0.91 27.06 3.66
C PHE A 115 -2.14 27.46 2.85
N THR A 116 -3.20 27.77 3.61
CA THR A 116 -4.43 28.51 3.28
C THR A 116 -5.30 27.99 2.15
#